data_AF-A0A6V7X083-F1
#
_entry.id   AF-A0A6V7X083-F1
#
_cell.length_a   1.000
_cell.length_b   1.000
_cell.length_c   1.000
_cell.angle_alpha   90.00
_cell.angle_beta   90.00
_cell.angle_gamma   90.00
#
_symmetry.space_group_name_H-M   'P 1'
#
loop_
_entity.id
_entity.type
_entity.pdbx_description
1 polymer ?
#
loop_
_entity_poly.entity_id
_entity_poly.type
_entity_poly.pdbx_seq_one_letter_code
_entity_poly.pdbx_strand_id
1 'polypeptide(L)'
;MSSPLEQRLQITISKIVELLKVDPVEFDSERVQEMPLEEEIIELESLIEDLDNLLKGLCAAKDEINSVFEDWTELNRKATATERPEFDASFKAFEAKNKPSFYYNEAEKRLTMLRMARSKLGRKLRLKQLNLRRESAQIEQAP
;
A
#
# COMPACT_ATOMS: atom_id res chain seq x y z
N MET A 1 -3.30 -28.99 -12.33
CA MET A 1 -4.14 -27.99 -11.63
C MET A 1 -3.25 -27.26 -10.64
N SER A 2 -3.37 -25.93 -10.51
CA SER A 2 -2.52 -25.15 -9.58
C SER A 2 -2.87 -25.42 -8.12
N SER A 3 -1.87 -25.48 -7.24
CA SER A 3 -2.07 -25.71 -5.80
C SER A 3 -2.79 -24.52 -5.12
N PRO A 4 -3.41 -24.71 -3.94
CA PRO A 4 -4.04 -23.61 -3.20
C PRO A 4 -3.09 -22.45 -2.87
N LEU A 5 -1.82 -22.74 -2.57
CA LEU A 5 -0.81 -21.71 -2.31
C LEU A 5 -0.42 -20.96 -3.59
N GLU A 6 -0.29 -21.67 -4.71
CA GLU A 6 -0.03 -21.05 -6.03
C GLU A 6 -1.18 -20.11 -6.43
N GLN A 7 -2.43 -20.51 -6.18
CA GLN A 7 -3.60 -19.67 -6.45
C GLN A 7 -3.64 -18.42 -5.56
N ARG A 8 -3.42 -18.58 -4.24
CA ARG A 8 -3.31 -17.45 -3.30
C ARG A 8 -2.24 -16.47 -3.75
N LEU A 9 -1.04 -16.98 -4.05
CA LEU A 9 0.07 -16.15 -4.49
C LEU A 9 -0.22 -15.41 -5.80
N GLN A 10 -0.85 -16.08 -6.77
CA GLN A 10 -1.23 -15.47 -8.03
C GLN A 10 -2.27 -14.36 -7.86
N ILE A 11 -3.27 -14.56 -7.00
CA ILE A 11 -4.27 -13.54 -6.64
C ILE A 11 -3.58 -12.35 -5.98
N THR A 12 -2.69 -12.61 -5.02
CA THR A 12 -1.97 -11.56 -4.30
C THR A 12 -1.04 -10.76 -5.19
N ILE A 13 -0.29 -11.42 -6.09
CA ILE A 13 0.54 -10.74 -7.09
C ILE A 13 -0.32 -9.85 -7.99
N SER A 14 -1.47 -10.36 -8.46
CA SER A 14 -2.39 -9.59 -9.29
C SER A 14 -2.88 -8.34 -8.56
N LYS A 15 -3.20 -8.46 -7.26
CA LYS A 15 -3.59 -7.35 -6.41
C LYS A 15 -2.47 -6.31 -6.27
N ILE A 16 -1.23 -6.74 -6.04
CA ILE A 16 -0.08 -5.82 -6.00
C ILE A 16 0.07 -5.08 -7.32
N VAL A 17 -0.01 -5.79 -8.46
CA VAL A 17 0.10 -5.17 -9.78
C VAL A 17 -0.93 -4.07 -9.97
N GLU A 18 -2.20 -4.32 -9.63
CA GLU A 18 -3.24 -3.29 -9.71
C GLU A 18 -2.95 -2.09 -8.80
N LEU A 19 -2.55 -2.33 -7.55
CA LEU A 19 -2.23 -1.26 -6.61
C LEU A 19 -0.99 -0.44 -7.02
N LEU A 20 -0.02 -1.06 -7.70
CA LEU A 20 1.18 -0.38 -8.20
C LEU A 20 0.92 0.53 -9.41
N LYS A 21 -0.24 0.40 -10.08
CA LYS A 21 -0.62 1.28 -11.20
C LYS A 21 -1.01 2.69 -10.74
N VAL A 22 -1.42 2.86 -9.49
CA VAL A 22 -1.78 4.17 -8.94
C VAL A 22 -0.51 5.01 -8.80
N ASP A 23 -0.43 6.14 -9.52
CA ASP A 23 0.75 7.00 -9.51
C ASP A 23 0.80 7.80 -8.19
N PRO A 24 1.90 7.80 -7.42
CA PRO A 24 2.01 8.59 -6.21
C PRO A 24 1.88 10.10 -6.45
N VAL A 25 2.10 10.56 -7.70
CA VAL A 25 1.89 11.95 -8.13
C VAL A 25 0.41 12.36 -8.06
N GLU A 26 -0.52 11.40 -8.12
CA GLU A 26 -1.95 11.68 -7.94
C GLU A 26 -2.27 12.28 -6.56
N PHE A 27 -1.41 12.02 -5.57
CA PHE A 27 -1.51 12.55 -4.20
C PHE A 27 -0.74 13.86 -4.01
N ASP A 28 -0.36 14.54 -5.09
CA ASP A 28 0.32 15.82 -4.99
C ASP A 28 -0.63 16.93 -4.54
N SER A 29 -0.24 17.57 -3.46
CA SER A 29 -0.95 18.67 -2.85
C SER A 29 -0.93 19.96 -3.68
N GLU A 30 -0.09 20.04 -4.72
CA GLU A 30 -0.04 21.21 -5.62
C GLU A 30 -1.37 21.48 -6.32
N ARG A 31 -2.18 20.44 -6.56
CA ARG A 31 -3.52 20.56 -7.14
C ARG A 31 -4.54 21.27 -6.24
N VAL A 32 -4.20 21.45 -4.95
CA VAL A 32 -5.08 21.98 -3.90
C VAL A 32 -4.71 23.43 -3.53
N GLN A 33 -4.00 24.18 -4.36
CA GLN A 33 -3.48 25.52 -4.02
C GLN A 33 -4.38 26.69 -4.45
N GLU A 34 -5.49 26.43 -5.14
CA GLU A 34 -6.33 27.48 -5.74
C GLU A 34 -7.78 27.45 -5.24
N MET A 35 -8.07 26.68 -4.19
CA MET A 35 -9.42 26.50 -3.65
C MET A 35 -9.64 27.38 -2.40
N PRO A 36 -10.89 27.69 -2.04
CA PRO A 36 -11.22 28.22 -0.72
C PRO A 36 -10.65 27.34 0.40
N LEU A 37 -10.22 27.94 1.51
CA LEU A 37 -9.48 27.24 2.57
C LEU A 37 -10.20 26.01 3.15
N GLU A 38 -11.52 26.09 3.31
CA GLU A 38 -12.33 24.97 3.78
C GLU A 38 -12.39 23.82 2.76
N GLU A 39 -12.53 24.17 1.47
CA GLU A 39 -12.50 23.18 0.39
C GLU A 39 -11.12 22.54 0.23
N GLU A 40 -10.05 23.31 0.43
CA GLU A 40 -8.69 22.75 0.46
C GLU A 40 -8.52 21.72 1.58
N ILE A 41 -9.09 21.98 2.77
CA ILE A 41 -9.02 21.07 3.91
C ILE A 41 -9.76 19.76 3.58
N ILE A 42 -10.97 19.85 3.03
CA ILE A 42 -11.78 18.69 2.64
C ILE A 42 -11.05 17.86 1.58
N GLU A 43 -10.49 18.50 0.56
CA GLU A 43 -9.74 17.81 -0.50
C GLU A 43 -8.48 17.13 0.05
N LEU A 44 -7.74 17.80 0.95
CA LEU A 44 -6.58 17.20 1.62
C LEU A 44 -6.95 16.00 2.49
N GLU A 45 -8.11 16.03 3.16
CA GLU A 45 -8.63 14.90 3.94
C GLU A 45 -8.99 13.72 3.03
N SER A 46 -9.66 13.98 1.90
CA SER A 46 -9.98 12.97 0.89
C SER A 46 -8.71 12.31 0.34
N LEU A 47 -7.72 13.10 -0.08
CA LEU A 47 -6.45 12.56 -0.59
C LEU A 47 -5.71 11.72 0.46
N ILE A 48 -5.80 12.10 1.74
CA ILE A 48 -5.21 11.31 2.84
C ILE A 48 -5.95 9.99 3.02
N GLU A 49 -7.27 9.98 2.92
CA GLU A 49 -8.09 8.76 3.03
C GLU A 49 -7.77 7.78 1.88
N ASP A 50 -7.75 8.26 0.64
CA ASP A 50 -7.40 7.45 -0.54
C ASP A 50 -6.00 6.86 -0.41
N LEU A 51 -5.05 7.67 0.06
CA LEU A 51 -3.68 7.23 0.29
C LEU A 51 -3.58 6.20 1.40
N ASP A 52 -4.36 6.35 2.47
CA ASP A 52 -4.44 5.38 3.56
C ASP A 52 -5.05 4.05 3.11
N ASN A 53 -6.04 4.08 2.21
CA ASN A 53 -6.62 2.89 1.60
C ASN A 53 -5.60 2.16 0.72
N LEU A 54 -4.84 2.90 -0.10
CA LEU A 54 -3.77 2.34 -0.91
C LEU A 54 -2.65 1.73 -0.05
N LEU A 55 -2.21 2.43 1.00
CA LEU A 55 -1.22 1.95 1.96
C LEU A 55 -1.66 0.65 2.64
N LYS A 56 -2.91 0.60 3.15
CA LYS A 56 -3.48 -0.60 3.76
C LYS A 56 -3.52 -1.76 2.76
N GLY A 57 -3.95 -1.49 1.52
CA GLY A 57 -4.02 -2.49 0.45
C GLY A 57 -2.65 -3.10 0.12
N LEU A 58 -1.63 -2.26 -0.04
CA LEU A 58 -0.26 -2.71 -0.34
C LEU A 58 0.39 -3.43 0.84
N CYS A 59 0.21 -2.94 2.08
CA CYS A 59 0.70 -3.65 3.27
C CYS A 59 0.07 -5.05 3.35
N ALA A 60 -1.25 -5.15 3.26
CA ALA A 60 -1.94 -6.44 3.36
C ALA A 60 -1.52 -7.41 2.25
N ALA A 61 -1.37 -6.93 1.02
CA ALA A 61 -0.90 -7.78 -0.08
C ALA A 61 0.57 -8.21 0.09
N LYS A 62 1.42 -7.33 0.62
CA LYS A 62 2.82 -7.66 0.94
C LYS A 62 2.90 -8.74 2.03
N ASP A 63 2.13 -8.57 3.10
CA ASP A 63 2.12 -9.49 4.23
C ASP A 63 1.55 -10.86 3.82
N GLU A 64 0.57 -10.89 2.91
CA GLU A 64 0.06 -12.14 2.34
C GLU A 64 1.12 -12.90 1.52
N ILE A 65 2.00 -12.21 0.77
CA ILE A 65 3.12 -12.89 0.09
C ILE A 65 4.02 -13.58 1.12
N ASN A 66 4.38 -12.89 2.21
CA ASN A 66 5.19 -13.48 3.27
C ASN A 66 4.49 -14.68 3.92
N SER A 67 3.20 -14.56 4.24
CA SER A 67 2.42 -15.67 4.82
C SER A 67 2.41 -16.90 3.90
N VAL A 68 2.26 -16.71 2.58
CA VAL A 68 2.31 -17.83 1.63
C VAL A 68 3.69 -18.51 1.63
N PHE A 69 4.78 -17.73 1.74
CA PHE A 69 6.13 -18.30 1.84
C PHE A 69 6.39 -19.03 3.16
N GLU A 70 5.82 -18.55 4.27
CA GLU A 70 5.89 -19.22 5.57
C GLU A 70 5.15 -20.56 5.53
N ASP A 71 3.89 -20.56 5.03
CA ASP A 71 3.09 -21.76 4.82
C ASP A 71 3.82 -22.77 3.93
N TRP A 72 4.44 -22.26 2.86
CA TRP A 72 5.24 -23.07 1.94
C TRP A 72 6.41 -23.74 2.66
N THR A 73 7.19 -22.96 3.42
CA THR A 73 8.35 -23.45 4.16
C THR A 73 7.95 -24.53 5.16
N GLU A 74 6.81 -24.35 5.83
CA GLU A 74 6.29 -25.34 6.77
C GLU A 74 5.87 -26.65 6.07
N LEU A 75 5.17 -26.56 4.94
CA LEU A 75 4.77 -27.73 4.15
C LEU A 75 5.99 -28.48 3.61
N ASN A 76 6.99 -27.76 3.10
CA ASN A 76 8.25 -28.35 2.64
C ASN A 76 8.96 -29.09 3.79
N ARG A 77 9.03 -28.50 4.98
CA ARG A 77 9.62 -29.16 6.17
C ARG A 77 8.90 -30.48 6.49
N LYS A 78 7.56 -30.50 6.42
CA LYS A 78 6.75 -31.72 6.62
C LYS A 78 6.95 -32.74 5.49
N ALA A 79 7.08 -32.29 4.25
CA ALA A 79 7.32 -33.13 3.09
C ALA A 79 8.72 -33.78 3.11
N THR A 80 9.75 -33.04 3.51
CA THR A 80 11.11 -33.59 3.71
C THR A 80 11.16 -34.62 4.83
N ALA A 81 10.40 -34.42 5.91
CA ALA A 81 10.28 -35.40 6.98
C ALA A 81 9.55 -36.69 6.55
N THR A 82 8.87 -36.67 5.41
CA THR A 82 8.11 -37.80 4.86
C THR A 82 8.62 -38.27 3.49
N GLU A 83 9.83 -37.87 3.09
CA GLU A 83 10.50 -38.24 1.83
C GLU A 83 9.68 -37.95 0.55
N ARG A 84 8.97 -36.81 0.51
CA ARG A 84 8.19 -36.37 -0.67
C ARG A 84 8.81 -35.15 -1.36
N PRO A 85 9.85 -35.31 -2.20
CA PRO A 85 10.59 -34.21 -2.83
C PRO A 85 9.81 -33.49 -3.96
N GLU A 86 8.76 -34.10 -4.50
CA GLU A 86 7.99 -33.55 -5.64
C GLU A 86 7.29 -32.23 -5.32
N PHE A 87 6.99 -31.99 -4.03
CA PHE A 87 6.37 -30.75 -3.57
C PHE A 87 7.33 -29.56 -3.78
N ASP A 88 8.61 -29.71 -3.42
CA ASP A 88 9.62 -28.66 -3.53
C ASP A 88 9.85 -28.19 -4.98
N ALA A 89 9.84 -29.12 -5.94
CA ALA A 89 10.08 -28.82 -7.35
C ALA A 89 8.96 -27.99 -8.00
N SER A 90 7.70 -28.28 -7.67
CA SER A 90 6.54 -27.59 -8.26
C SER A 90 6.53 -26.10 -7.91
N PHE A 91 6.73 -25.77 -6.63
CA PHE A 91 6.68 -24.39 -6.19
C PHE A 91 7.91 -23.60 -6.58
N LYS A 92 9.11 -24.21 -6.57
CA LYS A 92 10.31 -23.53 -7.12
C LYS A 92 10.12 -23.16 -8.59
N ALA A 93 9.50 -24.03 -9.39
CA ALA A 93 9.15 -23.71 -10.77
C ALA A 93 8.11 -22.58 -10.86
N PHE A 94 7.11 -22.58 -9.97
CA PHE A 94 6.11 -21.51 -9.88
C PHE A 94 6.73 -20.17 -9.44
N GLU A 95 7.60 -20.17 -8.43
CA GLU A 95 8.31 -19.01 -7.91
C GLU A 95 9.21 -18.41 -8.98
N ALA A 96 9.99 -19.24 -9.69
CA ALA A 96 10.83 -18.80 -10.80
C ALA A 96 10.01 -18.13 -11.91
N LYS A 97 8.81 -18.65 -12.19
CA LYS A 97 7.90 -18.09 -13.20
C LYS A 97 7.25 -16.78 -12.76
N ASN A 98 6.75 -16.71 -11.53
CA ASN A 98 5.90 -15.60 -11.07
C ASN A 98 6.67 -14.51 -10.30
N LYS A 99 7.92 -14.77 -9.91
CA LYS A 99 8.80 -13.82 -9.21
C LYS A 99 8.13 -13.09 -8.03
N PRO A 100 7.47 -13.79 -7.09
CA PRO A 100 6.81 -13.18 -5.93
C PRO A 100 7.70 -12.21 -5.14
N SER A 101 9.00 -12.50 -4.98
CA SER A 101 9.95 -11.61 -4.29
C SER A 101 10.17 -10.27 -5.02
N PHE A 102 10.03 -10.23 -6.34
CA PHE A 102 10.06 -8.97 -7.09
C PHE A 102 8.88 -8.08 -6.68
N TYR A 103 7.67 -8.64 -6.68
CA TYR A 103 6.45 -7.89 -6.32
C TYR A 103 6.42 -7.49 -4.86
N TYR A 104 6.94 -8.33 -3.96
CA TYR A 104 7.15 -7.99 -2.57
C TYR A 104 8.04 -6.74 -2.41
N ASN A 105 9.20 -6.74 -3.07
CA ASN A 105 10.16 -5.63 -3.00
C ASN A 105 9.61 -4.35 -3.64
N GLU A 106 8.88 -4.45 -4.75
CA GLU A 106 8.27 -3.29 -5.37
C GLU A 106 7.13 -2.71 -4.52
N ALA A 107 6.32 -3.55 -3.87
CA ALA A 107 5.35 -3.09 -2.89
C ALA A 107 6.03 -2.36 -1.73
N GLU A 108 7.16 -2.86 -1.21
CA GLU A 108 7.90 -2.21 -0.12
C GLU A 108 8.50 -0.85 -0.50
N LYS A 109 9.10 -0.75 -1.69
CA LYS A 109 9.55 0.55 -2.24
C LYS A 109 8.38 1.52 -2.38
N ARG A 110 7.25 1.06 -2.94
CA ARG A 110 6.05 1.89 -3.11
C ARG A 110 5.48 2.36 -1.78
N LEU A 111 5.36 1.47 -0.79
CA LEU A 111 4.93 1.81 0.57
C LEU A 111 5.77 2.94 1.17
N THR A 112 7.08 2.90 0.97
CA THR A 112 7.99 3.95 1.47
C THR A 112 7.66 5.31 0.84
N MET A 113 7.49 5.37 -0.48
CA MET A 113 7.11 6.60 -1.19
C MET A 113 5.74 7.13 -0.76
N LEU A 114 4.74 6.25 -0.66
CA LEU A 114 3.38 6.62 -0.25
C LEU A 114 3.33 7.11 1.21
N ARG A 115 4.10 6.52 2.13
CA ARG A 115 4.25 7.02 3.51
C ARG A 115 4.82 8.44 3.55
N MET A 116 5.79 8.74 2.68
CA MET A 116 6.34 10.09 2.57
C MET A 116 5.31 11.08 2.02
N ALA A 117 4.55 10.71 0.99
CA ALA A 117 3.45 11.53 0.46
C ALA A 117 2.41 11.82 1.55
N ARG A 118 1.99 10.79 2.30
CA ARG A 118 1.03 10.92 3.40
C ARG A 118 1.52 11.88 4.49
N SER A 119 2.81 11.78 4.84
CA SER A 119 3.43 12.69 5.81
C SER A 119 3.46 14.14 5.31
N LYS A 120 3.69 14.37 4.01
CA LYS A 120 3.62 15.71 3.41
C LYS A 120 2.18 16.26 3.44
N LEU A 121 1.19 15.48 2.99
CA LEU A 121 -0.22 15.87 3.02
C LEU A 121 -0.70 16.19 4.44
N GLY A 122 -0.41 15.32 5.41
CA GLY A 122 -0.78 15.54 6.81
C GLY A 122 -0.12 16.78 7.43
N ARG A 123 1.10 17.14 7.02
CA ARG A 123 1.71 18.42 7.42
C ARG A 123 0.98 19.62 6.82
N LYS A 124 0.62 19.56 5.54
CA LYS A 124 -0.11 20.63 4.87
C LYS A 124 -1.51 20.83 5.46
N LEU A 125 -2.25 19.74 5.68
CA LEU A 125 -3.56 19.76 6.33
C LEU A 125 -3.51 20.49 7.67
N ARG A 126 -2.54 20.15 8.54
CA ARG A 126 -2.37 20.82 9.84
C ARG A 126 -2.12 22.32 9.71
N LEU A 127 -1.35 22.76 8.72
CA LEU A 127 -1.11 24.19 8.49
C LEU A 127 -2.39 24.91 8.03
N LYS A 128 -3.15 24.29 7.13
CA LYS A 128 -4.41 24.86 6.64
C LYS A 128 -5.47 24.93 7.73
N GLN A 129 -5.61 23.89 8.54
CA GLN A 129 -6.48 23.90 9.74
C GLN A 129 -6.07 24.98 10.75
N LEU A 130 -4.77 25.25 10.92
CA LEU A 130 -4.30 26.33 11.78
C LEU A 130 -4.65 27.72 11.21
N ASN A 131 -4.53 27.90 9.90
CA ASN A 131 -4.91 29.15 9.23
C ASN A 131 -6.41 29.42 9.37
N LEU A 132 -7.25 28.39 9.19
CA LEU A 132 -8.71 28.53 9.33
C LEU A 132 -9.07 29.03 10.72
N ARG A 133 -8.49 28.45 11.76
CA ARG A 133 -8.70 28.89 13.15
C ARG A 133 -8.27 30.35 13.39
N ARG A 134 -7.21 30.80 12.71
CA ARG A 134 -6.75 32.20 12.82
C ARG A 134 -7.71 33.16 12.12
N GLU A 135 -8.20 32.80 10.93
CA GLU A 135 -9.18 33.58 10.19
C GLU A 135 -10.50 33.70 10.98
N SER A 136 -11.00 32.59 11.54
CA SER A 136 -12.19 32.61 12.39
C SER A 136 -12.01 33.51 13.62
N ALA A 137 -10.86 33.43 14.30
CA ALA A 137 -10.57 34.23 15.48
C ALA A 137 -10.42 35.74 15.17
N GLN A 138 -9.97 36.11 13.97
CA GLN A 138 -9.88 37.51 13.53
C GLN A 138 -11.26 38.11 13.23
N ILE A 139 -12.16 37.31 12.65
CA ILE A 139 -13.55 37.73 12.40
C ILE A 139 -14.28 38.00 13.72
N GLU A 140 -14.10 37.15 14.74
CA GLU A 140 -14.71 37.33 16.07
C GLU A 140 -14.20 38.56 16.83
N GLN A 141 -13.04 39.10 16.46
CA GLN A 141 -12.41 40.27 17.10
C GLN A 141 -12.59 41.57 16.30
N ALA A 142 -13.25 41.51 15.13
CA ALA A 142 -13.56 42.71 14.35
C ALA A 142 -14.70 43.51 15.03
N PRO A 143 -14.52 44.83 15.24
CA PRO A 143 -15.46 45.69 15.98
C PRO A 143 -16.81 45.90 15.28
#